data_AF-A0A7Y0Q2X6-F1
#
_entry.id   AF-A0A7Y0Q2X6-F1
#
_cell.length_a   1.000
_cell.length_b   1.000
_cell.length_c   1.000
_cell.angle_alpha   90.00
_cell.angle_beta   90.00
_cell.angle_gamma   90.00
#
_symmetry.space_group_name_H-M   'P 1'
#
loop_
_entity.id
_entity.type
_entity.pdbx_description
1 polymer ?
#
loop_
_entity_poly.entity_id
_entity_poly.type
_entity_poly.pdbx_seq_one_letter_code
_entity_poly.pdbx_strand_id
1 'polypeptide(L)'
;MQIDELKRHFIRHLLAHEHGLSSDTLERHVENSAGPLEVEHRELLRTWTDALVGRGHIHRDGDWVNLSEEGRLEAFRLSQASQVSEFNGWPF
;
A
#
# COMPACT_ATOMS: atom_id res chain seq x y z
N MET A 1 14.04 -8.39 2.97
CA MET A 1 12.57 -8.28 3.01
C MET A 1 12.06 -8.17 1.57
N GLN A 2 11.02 -8.89 1.17
CA GLN A 2 10.53 -8.83 -0.21
C GLN A 2 9.63 -7.61 -0.41
N ILE A 3 9.79 -6.89 -1.52
CA ILE A 3 9.02 -5.67 -1.82
C ILE A 3 7.51 -5.93 -1.90
N ASP A 4 7.09 -7.14 -2.30
CA ASP A 4 5.69 -7.50 -2.40
C ASP A 4 5.03 -7.70 -1.03
N GLU A 5 5.81 -8.13 -0.04
CA GLU A 5 5.38 -8.23 1.35
C GLU A 5 5.17 -6.82 1.93
N LEU A 6 6.09 -5.89 1.67
CA LEU A 6 5.97 -4.48 2.04
C LEU A 6 4.70 -3.83 1.47
N LYS A 7 4.47 -3.99 0.16
CA LYS A 7 3.26 -3.48 -0.51
C LYS A 7 1.99 -4.07 0.09
N ARG A 8 2.00 -5.36 0.43
CA ARG A 8 0.86 -6.05 1.05
C ARG A 8 0.56 -5.49 2.44
N HIS A 9 1.57 -5.29 3.28
CA HIS A 9 1.40 -4.65 4.58
C HIS A 9 0.84 -3.23 4.42
N PHE A 10 1.44 -2.43 3.54
CA PHE A 10 0.99 -1.07 3.26
C PHE A 10 -0.50 -0.98 2.91
N ILE A 11 -0.98 -1.79 1.96
CA ILE A 11 -2.38 -1.77 1.52
C ILE A 11 -3.32 -2.29 2.59
N ARG A 12 -2.94 -3.34 3.32
CA ARG A 12 -3.75 -3.84 4.43
C ARG A 12 -3.97 -2.77 5.49
N HIS A 13 -2.96 -1.94 5.78
CA HIS A 13 -3.11 -0.86 6.75
C HIS A 13 -4.00 0.26 6.26
N LEU A 14 -3.87 0.64 4.98
CA LEU A 14 -4.80 1.60 4.39
C LEU A 14 -6.24 1.09 4.36
N LEU A 15 -6.46 -0.19 4.06
CA LEU A 15 -7.80 -0.82 4.09
C LEU A 15 -8.38 -0.87 5.51
N ALA A 16 -7.55 -1.07 6.53
CA ALA A 16 -8.00 -1.09 7.91
C ALA A 16 -8.44 0.29 8.45
N HIS A 17 -8.11 1.38 7.73
CA HIS A 17 -8.38 2.74 8.18
C HIS A 17 -9.20 3.51 7.15
N GLU A 18 -10.52 3.58 7.35
CA GLU A 18 -11.46 4.23 6.43
C GLU A 18 -11.22 5.74 6.25
N HIS A 19 -10.57 6.39 7.20
CA HIS A 19 -10.32 7.83 7.18
C HIS A 19 -8.93 8.21 6.64
N GLY A 20 -8.15 7.22 6.18
CA GLY A 20 -6.75 7.43 5.83
C GLY A 20 -5.84 7.52 7.04
N LEU A 21 -4.54 7.59 6.78
CA LEU A 21 -3.48 7.58 7.77
C LEU A 21 -2.44 8.64 7.42
N SER A 22 -1.78 9.19 8.42
CA SER A 22 -0.57 9.97 8.13
C SER A 22 0.52 9.06 7.58
N SER A 23 1.35 9.60 6.67
CA SER A 23 2.47 8.88 6.06
C SER A 23 3.41 8.29 7.11
N ASP A 24 3.71 9.04 8.18
CA ASP A 24 4.52 8.56 9.31
C ASP A 24 3.90 7.40 10.08
N THR A 25 2.57 7.36 10.18
CA THR A 25 1.87 6.25 10.85
C THR A 25 1.92 5.02 9.97
N LEU A 26 1.75 5.21 8.66
CA LEU A 26 1.83 4.14 7.68
C LEU A 26 3.24 3.54 7.61
N GLU A 27 4.29 4.38 7.56
CA GLU A 27 5.68 3.94 7.60
C GLU A 27 6.02 3.17 8.88
N ARG A 28 5.70 3.74 10.06
CA ARG A 28 5.91 3.03 11.33
C ARG A 28 5.18 1.71 11.41
N HIS A 29 3.99 1.62 10.83
CA HIS A 29 3.23 0.37 10.84
C HIS A 29 3.87 -0.69 9.95
N VAL A 30 4.31 -0.28 8.75
CA VAL A 30 5.06 -1.17 7.85
C VAL A 30 6.36 -1.61 8.53
N GLU A 31 7.08 -0.72 9.22
CA GLU A 31 8.28 -1.06 9.99
C GLU A 31 8.01 -2.03 11.13
N ASN A 32 6.92 -1.84 11.88
CA ASN A 32 6.51 -2.72 12.97
C ASN A 32 6.09 -4.12 12.48
N SER A 33 5.58 -4.22 11.25
CA SER A 33 5.06 -5.48 10.70
C SER A 33 6.11 -6.25 9.91
N ALA A 34 6.92 -5.56 9.12
CA ALA A 34 7.83 -6.14 8.15
C ALA A 34 9.31 -6.00 8.57
N GLY A 35 9.59 -5.19 9.59
CA GLY A 35 10.93 -4.85 10.06
C GLY A 35 11.41 -3.49 9.54
N PRO A 36 12.56 -3.00 10.04
CA PRO A 36 13.07 -1.67 9.70
C PRO A 36 13.18 -1.44 8.19
N LEU A 37 12.68 -0.30 7.71
CA LEU A 37 12.73 0.06 6.30
C LEU A 37 14.08 0.73 5.98
N GLU A 38 14.89 0.07 5.15
CA GLU A 38 16.07 0.71 4.56
C GLU A 38 15.66 1.84 3.60
N VAL A 39 16.61 2.75 3.31
CA VAL A 39 16.37 3.93 2.45
C VAL A 39 15.81 3.53 1.08
N GLU A 40 16.34 2.47 0.47
CA GLU A 40 15.86 1.96 -0.82
C GLU A 40 14.40 1.49 -0.76
N HIS A 41 14.00 0.80 0.32
CA HIS A 41 12.61 0.38 0.51
C HIS A 41 11.65 1.58 0.65
N ARG A 42 12.10 2.65 1.32
CA ARG A 42 11.32 3.90 1.45
C ARG A 42 11.17 4.58 0.09
N GLU A 43 12.22 4.67 -0.71
CA GLU A 43 12.17 5.23 -2.05
C GLU A 43 11.26 4.42 -3.00
N LEU A 44 11.33 3.09 -2.92
CA LEU A 44 10.45 2.19 -3.66
C LEU A 44 8.99 2.35 -3.26
N LEU A 45 8.69 2.38 -1.96
CA LEU A 45 7.34 2.62 -1.46
C LEU A 45 6.81 4.00 -1.87
N ARG A 46 7.65 5.04 -1.83
CA ARG A 46 7.27 6.38 -2.28
C ARG A 46 6.90 6.37 -3.76
N THR A 47 7.78 5.84 -4.61
CA THR A 47 7.59 5.76 -6.06
C THR A 47 6.34 4.96 -6.41
N TRP A 48 6.14 3.83 -5.75
CA TRP A 48 4.95 3.00 -5.95
C TRP A 48 3.67 3.71 -5.49
N THR A 49 3.72 4.40 -4.35
CA THR A 49 2.58 5.20 -3.87
C THR A 49 2.28 6.35 -4.83
N ASP A 50 3.29 7.02 -5.39
CA ASP A 50 3.12 8.06 -6.42
C ASP A 50 2.44 7.50 -7.66
N ALA A 51 2.81 6.29 -8.08
CA ALA A 51 2.15 5.60 -9.20
C ALA A 51 0.67 5.29 -8.88
N LEU A 52 0.34 4.90 -7.65
CA LEU A 52 -1.04 4.68 -7.22
C LEU A 52 -1.85 5.99 -7.16
N VAL A 53 -1.22 7.10 -6.77
CA VAL A 53 -1.83 8.44 -6.83
C VAL A 53 -2.09 8.83 -8.29
N GLY A 54 -1.13 8.65 -9.19
CA GLY A 54 -1.30 8.92 -10.62
C GLY A 54 -2.38 8.08 -11.30
N ARG A 55 -2.68 6.89 -10.75
CA ARG A 55 -3.77 6.02 -11.19
C ARG A 55 -5.12 6.30 -10.51
N GLY A 56 -5.17 7.26 -9.57
CA GLY A 56 -6.39 7.59 -8.84
C GLY A 56 -6.78 6.57 -7.77
N HIS A 57 -5.90 5.63 -7.39
CA HIS A 57 -6.18 4.62 -6.36
C HIS A 57 -5.91 5.12 -4.93
N ILE A 58 -5.03 6.11 -4.79
CA ILE A 58 -4.69 6.74 -3.52
C ILE A 58 -4.89 8.24 -3.66
N HIS A 59 -5.47 8.86 -2.64
CA HIS A 59 -5.49 10.29 -2.46
C HIS A 59 -4.47 10.68 -1.39
N ARG A 60 -3.67 11.71 -1.69
CA ARG A 60 -2.82 12.37 -0.71
C ARG A 60 -3.36 13.77 -0.46
N ASP A 61 -3.55 14.09 0.81
CA ASP A 61 -3.90 15.44 1.28
C ASP A 61 -2.90 15.86 2.36
N GLY A 62 -1.89 16.63 1.97
CA GLY A 62 -0.72 16.89 2.79
C GLY A 62 -0.04 15.59 3.23
N ASP A 63 0.06 15.38 4.53
CA ASP A 63 0.68 14.19 5.13
C ASP A 63 -0.25 12.97 5.18
N TRP A 64 -1.54 13.14 4.85
CA TRP A 64 -2.54 12.08 4.92
C TRP A 64 -2.61 11.30 3.60
N VAL A 65 -2.70 9.98 3.74
CA VAL A 65 -2.82 9.01 2.66
C VAL A 65 -4.08 8.20 2.88
N ASN A 66 -4.98 8.17 1.90
CA ASN A 66 -6.19 7.35 1.93
C ASN A 66 -6.39 6.63 0.60
N LEU A 67 -7.05 5.47 0.63
CA LEU A 67 -7.52 4.81 -0.58
C LEU A 67 -8.75 5.55 -1.11
N SER A 68 -8.75 5.81 -2.42
CA SER A 68 -9.96 6.20 -3.13
C SER A 68 -10.94 5.03 -3.19
N GLU A 69 -12.17 5.28 -3.64
CA GLU A 69 -13.16 4.22 -3.85
C GLU A 69 -12.63 3.14 -4.82
N GLU A 70 -12.02 3.55 -5.94
CA GLU A 70 -11.38 2.64 -6.90
C GLU A 70 -10.22 1.87 -6.28
N GLY A 71 -9.39 2.53 -5.46
CA GLY A 71 -8.29 1.88 -4.75
C GLY A 71 -8.76 0.86 -3.73
N ARG A 72 -9.87 1.13 -3.02
CA ARG A 72 -10.48 0.17 -2.09
C ARG A 72 -11.02 -1.05 -2.81
N LEU A 73 -11.71 -0.86 -3.93
CA LEU A 73 -12.24 -1.95 -4.74
C LEU A 73 -11.12 -2.83 -5.30
N GLU A 74 -10.04 -2.23 -5.79
CA GLU A 74 -8.90 -2.98 -6.31
C GLU A 74 -8.13 -3.71 -5.21
N ALA A 75 -7.89 -3.04 -4.08
CA ALA A 75 -7.27 -3.65 -2.90
C ALA A 75 -8.11 -4.81 -2.36
N PHE A 76 -9.44 -4.67 -2.33
CA PHE A 76 -10.36 -5.73 -1.95
C PHE A 76 -10.33 -6.90 -2.93
N ARG A 77 -10.35 -6.63 -4.25
CA ARG A 77 -10.21 -7.65 -5.31
C ARG A 77 -8.92 -8.45 -5.14
N LEU A 78 -7.80 -7.79 -4.88
CA LEU A 78 -6.50 -8.43 -4.67
C LEU A 78 -6.45 -9.24 -3.37
N SER A 79 -7.11 -8.76 -2.31
CA SER A 79 -7.22 -9.48 -1.04
C SER A 79 -8.02 -10.78 -1.17
N GLN A 80 -9.04 -10.79 -2.03
CA GLN A 80 -9.82 -11.99 -2.37
C GLN A 80 -9.09 -12.89 -3.36
N ALA A 81 -8.41 -12.33 -4.37
CA ALA A 81 -7.60 -13.11 -5.31
C ALA A 81 -6.46 -13.87 -4.59
N SER A 82 -5.88 -13.27 -3.55
CA SER A 82 -4.88 -13.91 -2.68
C SER A 82 -5.43 -15.07 -1.84
N GLN A 83 -6.75 -15.19 -1.68
CA GLN A 83 -7.40 -16.38 -1.09
C GLN A 83 -7.75 -17.44 -2.14
N VAL A 84 -7.76 -17.09 -3.43
CA VAL A 84 -8.26 -17.97 -4.51
C VAL A 84 -7.14 -18.60 -5.36
N SER A 85 -6.01 -17.93 -5.59
CA SER A 85 -4.81 -18.58 -6.19
C SER A 85 -3.65 -17.62 -6.32
N GLU A 86 -2.45 -18.14 -6.10
CA GLU A 86 -1.24 -17.74 -6.81
C GLU A 86 -1.53 -17.57 -8.31
N PHE A 87 -1.83 -16.37 -8.84
CA PHE A 87 -1.89 -16.21 -10.31
C PHE A 87 -1.69 -14.76 -10.75
N ASN A 88 -0.42 -14.45 -10.98
CA ASN A 88 0.13 -13.69 -12.12
C ASN A 88 -0.66 -12.50 -12.68
N GLY A 89 -0.07 -11.30 -12.55
CA GLY A 89 -0.24 -10.26 -13.58
C GLY A 89 -0.62 -8.85 -13.13
N TRP A 90 -0.03 -8.32 -12.06
CA TRP A 90 0.16 -6.87 -11.99
C TRP A 90 1.53 -6.54 -12.59
N PRO A 91 1.66 -5.50 -13.43
CA PRO A 91 2.95 -5.11 -13.97
C PRO A 91 3.71 -4.44 -12.82
N PHE A 92 4.60 -5.22 -12.20
CA PHE A 92 5.68 -4.71 -11.37
C PHE A 92 6.87 -4.38 -12.27
#